data_AF-A0A4Y8MHJ5-F1
#
_entry.id   AF-A0A4Y8MHJ5-F1
#
_cell.length_a   1.000
_cell.length_b   1.000
_cell.length_c   1.000
_cell.angle_alpha   90.00
_cell.angle_beta   90.00
_cell.angle_gamma   90.00
#
_symmetry.space_group_name_H-M   'P 1'
#
loop_
_entity.id
_entity.type
_entity.pdbx_description
1 polymer ?
#
loop_
_entity_poly.entity_id
_entity_poly.type
_entity_poly.pdbx_seq_one_letter_code
_entity_poly.pdbx_strand_id
1 'polypeptide(L)'
;MKMRTLAGWVAIIIATAMPFTVLSMARAYFENGTARATLGSREDEVRRLAELDGDIHSLAPAQASVILSPHSLESADALAIGLVAALHSLSAAQAEYRRSVVRLWRASVIGFLCVAATSWAAVSLATVWPRPPRAKAVAA
;
A
#
# COMPACT_ATOMS: atom_id res chain seq x y z
N MET A 1 20.80 -32.77 19.68
CA MET A 1 19.89 -31.79 20.34
C MET A 1 18.45 -32.30 20.20
N LYS A 2 17.64 -32.23 21.26
CA LYS A 2 16.25 -32.75 21.24
C LYS A 2 15.41 -31.90 20.27
N MET A 3 14.53 -32.51 19.45
CA MET A 3 13.62 -31.78 18.53
C MET A 3 12.84 -30.64 19.22
N ARG A 4 12.56 -30.79 20.52
CA ARG A 4 11.95 -29.75 21.37
C ARG A 4 12.76 -28.45 21.44
N THR A 5 14.09 -28.52 21.44
CA THR A 5 14.96 -27.34 21.54
C THR A 5 14.93 -26.55 20.24
N LEU A 6 14.94 -27.23 19.09
CA LEU A 6 14.80 -26.60 17.76
C LEU A 6 13.44 -25.90 17.61
N ALA A 7 12.35 -26.56 18.00
CA ALA A 7 11.02 -25.97 17.95
C ALA A 7 10.89 -24.70 18.83
N GLY A 8 11.52 -24.71 20.02
CA GLY A 8 11.57 -23.55 20.90
C GLY A 8 12.31 -22.35 20.29
N TRP A 9 13.47 -22.57 19.67
CA TRP A 9 14.23 -21.53 18.98
C TRP A 9 13.47 -20.95 17.78
N VAL A 10 12.81 -21.80 16.99
CA VAL A 10 11.98 -21.36 15.86
C VAL A 10 10.81 -20.49 16.34
N ALA A 11 10.13 -20.86 17.42
CA ALA A 11 9.05 -20.06 17.99
C ALA A 11 9.54 -18.68 18.46
N ILE A 12 10.73 -18.60 19.08
CA ILE A 12 11.32 -17.32 19.52
C ILE A 12 11.66 -16.44 18.31
N ILE A 13 12.28 -16.99 17.26
CA ILE A 13 12.61 -16.25 16.04
C ILE A 13 11.35 -15.71 15.35
N ILE A 14 10.29 -16.51 15.29
CA ILE A 14 9.02 -16.08 14.69
C ILE A 14 8.36 -14.99 15.55
N ALA A 15 8.39 -15.13 16.88
CA ALA A 15 7.82 -14.13 17.80
C ALA A 15 8.54 -12.78 17.72
N THR A 16 9.87 -12.78 17.55
CA THR A 16 10.64 -11.53 17.37
C THR A 16 10.46 -10.94 15.98
N ALA A 17 10.20 -11.74 14.94
CA ALA A 17 9.95 -11.25 13.58
C ALA A 17 8.57 -10.60 13.39
N MET A 18 7.55 -11.05 14.13
CA MET A 18 6.17 -10.53 14.05
C MET A 18 6.02 -9.00 14.18
N PRO A 19 6.61 -8.31 15.17
CA PRO A 19 6.47 -6.86 15.28
C PRO A 19 7.08 -6.13 14.07
N PHE A 20 8.18 -6.64 13.50
CA PHE A 20 8.78 -6.05 12.30
C PHE A 20 7.90 -6.24 11.06
N THR A 21 7.25 -7.41 10.93
CA THR A 21 6.36 -7.65 9.80
C THR A 21 5.12 -6.78 9.88
N VAL A 22 4.51 -6.63 11.06
CA VAL A 22 3.37 -5.70 11.28
C VAL A 22 3.75 -4.26 10.95
N LEU A 23 4.90 -3.76 11.44
CA LEU A 23 5.38 -2.41 11.12
C LEU A 23 5.62 -2.22 9.61
N SER A 24 6.21 -3.21 8.95
CA SER A 24 6.46 -3.17 7.49
C SER A 24 5.14 -3.14 6.70
N MET A 25 4.14 -3.88 7.17
CA MET A 25 2.83 -3.96 6.54
C MET A 25 2.07 -2.65 6.73
N ALA A 26 2.05 -2.11 7.96
CA ALA A 26 1.45 -0.81 8.26
C ALA A 26 2.07 0.32 7.41
N ARG A 27 3.40 0.33 7.29
CA ARG A 27 4.12 1.26 6.43
C ARG A 27 3.73 1.09 4.96
N ALA A 28 3.66 -0.13 4.46
CA ALA A 28 3.25 -0.41 3.08
C ALA A 28 1.80 0.03 2.79
N TYR A 29 0.89 -0.13 3.75
CA TYR A 29 -0.48 0.39 3.64
C TYR A 29 -0.52 1.91 3.56
N PHE A 30 0.26 2.59 4.42
CA PHE A 30 0.34 4.05 4.39
C PHE A 30 0.97 4.56 3.08
N GLU A 31 2.07 3.96 2.64
CA GLU A 31 2.73 4.29 1.36
C GLU A 31 1.77 4.05 0.17
N ASN A 32 1.00 2.96 0.16
CA ASN A 32 0.02 2.72 -0.89
C ASN A 32 -1.15 3.72 -0.85
N GLY A 33 -1.65 4.07 0.35
CA GLY A 33 -2.71 5.05 0.52
C GLY A 33 -2.31 6.43 0.02
N THR A 34 -1.11 6.89 0.40
CA THR A 34 -0.56 8.16 -0.09
C THR A 34 -0.33 8.15 -1.60
N ALA A 35 0.22 7.07 -2.15
CA ALA A 35 0.41 6.94 -3.60
C ALA A 35 -0.92 6.95 -4.37
N ARG A 36 -1.96 6.32 -3.83
CA ARG A 36 -3.31 6.34 -4.42
C ARG A 36 -3.94 7.73 -4.39
N ALA A 37 -3.81 8.45 -3.27
CA ALA A 37 -4.31 9.81 -3.15
C ALA A 37 -3.61 10.76 -4.13
N THR A 38 -2.28 10.65 -4.24
CA THR A 38 -1.49 11.41 -5.22
C THR A 38 -1.91 11.10 -6.64
N LEU A 39 -2.11 9.81 -6.99
CA LEU A 39 -2.59 9.42 -8.30
C LEU A 39 -3.94 10.07 -8.63
N GLY A 40 -4.91 9.98 -7.71
CA GLY A 40 -6.23 10.61 -7.89
C GLY A 40 -6.15 12.12 -8.10
N SER A 41 -5.33 12.82 -7.31
CA SER A 41 -5.11 14.27 -7.50
C SER A 41 -4.53 14.61 -8.88
N ARG A 42 -3.65 13.77 -9.44
CA ARG A 42 -3.08 13.99 -10.78
C ARG A 42 -4.05 13.63 -11.88
N GLU A 43 -4.90 12.63 -11.69
CA GLU A 43 -5.98 12.30 -12.62
C GLU A 43 -6.99 13.44 -12.72
N ASP A 44 -7.38 14.02 -11.57
CA ASP A 44 -8.27 15.18 -11.52
C ASP A 44 -7.65 16.41 -12.19
N GLU A 45 -6.36 16.66 -12.00
CA GLU A 45 -5.62 17.75 -12.64
C GLU A 45 -5.60 17.60 -14.16
N VAL A 46 -5.22 16.42 -14.67
CA VAL A 46 -5.23 16.13 -16.11
C VAL A 46 -6.64 16.27 -16.69
N ARG A 47 -7.66 15.76 -15.98
CA ARG A 47 -9.05 15.86 -16.41
C ARG A 47 -9.51 17.31 -16.52
N ARG A 48 -9.22 18.14 -15.52
CA ARG A 48 -9.55 19.57 -15.54
C ARG A 48 -8.88 20.31 -16.69
N LEU A 49 -7.59 20.05 -16.94
CA LEU A 49 -6.87 20.67 -18.04
C LEU A 49 -7.37 20.19 -19.41
N ALA A 50 -7.75 18.92 -19.53
CA ALA A 50 -8.32 18.36 -20.76
C ALA A 50 -9.73 18.90 -21.05
N GLU A 51 -10.57 19.07 -20.01
CA GLU A 51 -11.88 19.73 -20.13
C GLU A 51 -11.69 21.19 -20.60
N LEU A 52 -10.73 21.92 -20.01
CA LEU A 52 -10.40 23.30 -20.40
C LEU A 52 -9.88 23.39 -21.85
N ASP A 53 -9.05 22.44 -22.28
CA ASP A 53 -8.52 22.38 -23.65
C ASP A 53 -9.62 22.14 -24.68
N GLY A 54 -10.58 21.26 -24.37
CA GLY A 54 -11.77 21.02 -25.19
C GLY A 54 -12.66 22.25 -25.29
N ASP A 55 -12.88 22.97 -24.18
CA ASP A 55 -13.69 24.19 -24.17
C ASP A 55 -13.05 25.29 -25.04
N ILE A 56 -11.73 25.47 -24.96
CA ILE A 56 -11.01 26.49 -25.72
C ILE A 56 -11.01 26.22 -27.22
N HIS A 57 -10.88 24.96 -27.65
CA HIS A 57 -10.91 24.60 -29.07
C HIS A 57 -12.27 24.89 -29.73
N SER A 58 -13.34 25.01 -28.93
CA SER A 58 -14.67 25.34 -29.42
C SER A 58 -14.94 26.85 -29.54
N LEU A 59 -14.03 27.70 -29.06
CA LEU A 59 -14.24 29.14 -28.88
C LEU A 59 -13.35 30.01 -29.79
N ALA A 60 -13.80 31.24 -30.02
CA ALA A 60 -12.98 32.24 -30.68
C ALA A 60 -11.78 32.64 -29.79
N PRO A 61 -10.62 33.02 -30.35
CA PRO A 61 -9.40 33.31 -29.59
C PRO A 61 -9.57 34.38 -28.48
N ALA A 62 -10.43 35.37 -28.71
CA ALA A 62 -10.73 36.42 -27.73
C ALA A 62 -11.58 35.95 -26.54
N GLN A 63 -12.35 34.86 -26.71
CA GLN A 63 -13.14 34.25 -25.64
C GLN A 63 -12.31 33.23 -24.85
N ALA A 64 -11.39 32.53 -25.53
CA ALA A 64 -10.46 31.61 -24.89
C ALA A 64 -9.57 32.27 -23.83
N SER A 65 -9.04 33.47 -24.11
CA SER A 65 -8.20 34.21 -23.15
C SER A 65 -8.93 34.59 -21.85
N VAL A 66 -10.25 34.85 -21.93
CA VAL A 66 -11.10 35.16 -20.77
C VAL A 66 -11.28 33.94 -19.88
N ILE A 67 -11.39 32.74 -20.45
CA ILE A 67 -11.55 31.47 -19.72
C ILE A 67 -10.22 30.99 -19.11
N LEU A 68 -9.10 31.30 -19.77
CA LEU A 68 -7.75 30.95 -19.32
C LEU A 68 -7.25 31.81 -18.15
N SER A 69 -7.65 33.08 -18.08
CA SER A 69 -7.19 34.03 -17.05
C SER A 69 -7.46 33.59 -15.59
N PRO A 70 -8.66 33.07 -15.23
CA PRO A 70 -8.92 32.50 -13.90
C PRO A 70 -8.03 31.31 -13.54
N HIS A 71 -7.47 30.63 -14.54
CA HIS A 71 -6.64 29.44 -14.39
C HIS A 71 -5.13 29.78 -14.42
N SER A 72 -4.77 31.06 -14.35
CA SER A 72 -3.38 31.56 -14.44
C SER A 72 -2.65 31.13 -15.73
N LEU A 73 -3.41 30.88 -16.80
CA LEU A 73 -2.86 30.50 -18.10
C LEU A 73 -2.90 31.70 -19.04
N GLU A 74 -1.75 32.02 -19.64
CA GLU A 74 -1.59 33.20 -20.51
C GLU A 74 -1.99 32.92 -21.97
N SER A 75 -2.00 31.66 -22.39
CA SER A 75 -2.29 31.26 -23.78
C SER A 75 -2.73 29.79 -23.89
N ALA A 76 -3.28 29.43 -25.05
CA ALA A 76 -3.58 28.04 -25.39
C ALA A 76 -2.29 27.18 -25.48
N ASP A 77 -1.17 27.75 -25.90
CA ASP A 77 0.13 27.06 -25.89
C ASP A 77 0.58 26.75 -24.46
N ALA A 78 0.36 27.68 -23.51
CA ALA A 78 0.65 27.44 -22.09
C ALA A 78 -0.22 26.32 -21.52
N LEU A 79 -1.48 26.23 -21.94
CA LEU A 79 -2.37 25.11 -21.60
C LEU A 79 -1.86 23.79 -22.17
N ALA A 80 -1.46 23.75 -23.44
CA ALA A 80 -0.93 22.53 -24.07
C ALA A 80 0.36 22.04 -23.36
N ILE A 81 1.27 22.96 -23.03
CA ILE A 81 2.48 22.64 -22.24
C ILE A 81 2.11 22.11 -20.85
N GLY A 82 1.15 22.77 -20.17
CA GLY A 82 0.64 22.36 -18.87
C GLY A 82 0.01 20.96 -18.90
N LEU A 83 -0.78 20.66 -19.93
CA LEU A 83 -1.41 19.36 -20.12
C LEU A 83 -0.37 18.25 -20.34
N VAL A 84 0.65 18.50 -21.17
CA VAL A 84 1.76 17.54 -21.38
C VAL A 84 2.52 17.30 -20.08
N ALA A 85 2.81 18.35 -19.30
CA ALA A 85 3.46 18.22 -18.01
C ALA A 85 2.59 17.43 -17.01
N ALA A 86 1.29 17.70 -16.97
CA ALA A 86 0.34 17.00 -16.11
C ALA A 86 0.25 15.51 -16.49
N LEU A 87 0.17 15.16 -17.78
CA LEU A 87 0.21 13.78 -18.28
C LEU A 87 1.51 13.06 -17.90
N HIS A 88 2.64 13.75 -18.00
CA HIS A 88 3.92 13.16 -17.56
C HIS A 88 3.90 12.91 -16.05
N SER A 89 3.42 13.86 -15.25
CA SER A 89 3.28 13.69 -13.80
C SER A 89 2.34 12.54 -13.43
N LEU A 90 1.24 12.37 -14.17
CA LEU A 90 0.29 11.27 -14.01
C LEU A 90 0.96 9.91 -14.29
N SER A 91 1.72 9.81 -15.38
CA SER A 91 2.44 8.57 -15.71
C SER A 91 3.45 8.19 -14.62
N ALA A 92 4.12 9.17 -14.02
CA ALA A 92 5.04 8.97 -12.91
C ALA A 92 4.29 8.51 -11.64
N ALA A 93 3.15 9.14 -11.33
CA ALA A 93 2.29 8.75 -10.22
C ALA A 93 1.73 7.33 -10.39
N GLN A 94 1.35 6.94 -11.62
CA GLN A 94 0.90 5.58 -11.93
C GLN A 94 2.01 4.55 -11.72
N ALA A 95 3.24 4.86 -12.16
CA ALA A 95 4.39 3.99 -11.95
C ALA A 95 4.68 3.80 -10.44
N GLU A 96 4.62 4.88 -9.66
CA GLU A 96 4.83 4.82 -8.21
C GLU A 96 3.71 4.06 -7.50
N TYR A 97 2.45 4.28 -7.90
CA TYR A 97 1.31 3.52 -7.39
C TYR A 97 1.49 2.02 -7.66
N ARG A 98 1.85 1.61 -8.89
CA ARG A 98 2.12 0.20 -9.21
C ARG A 98 3.23 -0.40 -8.33
N ARG A 99 4.32 0.34 -8.11
CA ARG A 99 5.40 -0.11 -7.20
C ARG A 99 4.90 -0.24 -5.75
N SER A 100 4.06 0.67 -5.29
CA SER A 100 3.47 0.61 -3.94
C SER A 100 2.54 -0.60 -3.77
N VAL A 101 1.75 -0.94 -4.80
CA VAL A 101 0.88 -2.12 -4.79
C VAL A 101 1.69 -3.42 -4.69
N VAL A 102 2.79 -3.52 -5.46
CA VAL A 102 3.68 -4.69 -5.38
C VAL A 102 4.32 -4.81 -3.99
N ARG A 103 4.76 -3.70 -3.39
CA ARG A 103 5.28 -3.67 -2.02
C ARG A 103 4.23 -4.11 -0.99
N LEU A 104 3.01 -3.59 -1.10
CA LEU A 104 1.89 -3.96 -0.22
C LEU A 104 1.55 -5.44 -0.34
N TRP A 105 1.49 -5.98 -1.56
CA TRP A 105 1.24 -7.40 -1.79
C TRP A 105 2.32 -8.27 -1.14
N ARG A 106 3.61 -7.95 -1.35
CA ARG A 106 4.72 -8.66 -0.71
C ARG A 106 4.64 -8.62 0.82
N ALA A 107 4.38 -7.45 1.39
CA ALA A 107 4.25 -7.30 2.84
C ALA A 107 3.07 -8.12 3.40
N SER A 108 1.95 -8.15 2.67
CA SER A 108 0.76 -8.93 3.04
C SER A 108 1.03 -10.43 3.00
N VAL A 109 1.73 -10.91 1.96
CA VAL A 109 2.13 -12.33 1.84
C VAL A 109 3.05 -12.73 3.00
N ILE A 110 4.06 -11.92 3.32
CA ILE A 110 4.98 -12.18 4.44
C ILE A 110 4.21 -12.18 5.77
N GLY A 111 3.31 -11.21 5.97
CA GLY A 111 2.46 -11.15 7.15
C GLY A 111 1.59 -12.39 7.32
N PHE A 112 0.94 -12.84 6.24
CA PHE A 112 0.14 -14.07 6.24
C PHE A 112 0.97 -15.30 6.59
N LEU A 113 2.15 -15.45 5.99
CA LEU A 113 3.06 -16.56 6.27
C LEU A 113 3.50 -16.56 7.74
N CYS A 114 3.74 -15.40 8.34
CA CYS A 114 4.07 -15.30 9.77
C CYS A 114 2.89 -15.74 10.66
N VAL A 115 1.66 -15.31 10.35
CA VAL A 115 0.45 -15.73 11.08
C VAL A 115 0.22 -17.23 10.95
N ALA A 116 0.39 -17.79 9.75
CA ALA A 116 0.28 -19.23 9.53
C ALA A 116 1.34 -20.01 10.33
N ALA A 117 2.59 -19.57 10.30
CA ALA A 117 3.70 -20.21 11.02
C ALA A 117 3.52 -20.15 12.55
N THR A 118 3.11 -19.01 13.09
CA THR A 118 2.80 -18.87 14.53
C THR A 118 1.61 -19.73 14.95
N SER A 119 0.54 -19.75 14.16
CA SER A 119 -0.65 -20.58 14.43
C SER A 119 -0.29 -22.06 14.43
N TRP A 120 0.50 -22.52 13.46
CA TRP A 120 0.98 -23.89 13.41
C TRP A 120 1.90 -24.23 14.58
N ALA A 121 2.83 -23.34 14.94
CA ALA A 121 3.72 -23.52 16.09
C ALA A 121 2.92 -23.62 17.40
N ALA A 122 1.91 -22.77 17.59
CA ALA A 122 1.03 -22.79 18.76
C ALA A 122 0.24 -24.12 18.85
N VAL A 123 -0.35 -24.59 17.75
CA VAL A 123 -1.08 -25.87 17.70
C VAL A 123 -0.12 -27.04 17.95
N SER A 124 1.07 -27.02 17.37
CA SER A 124 2.08 -28.06 17.57
C SER A 124 2.55 -28.11 19.03
N LEU A 125 2.75 -26.95 19.66
CA LEU A 125 3.07 -26.86 21.09
C LEU A 125 1.92 -27.38 21.96
N ALA A 126 0.68 -27.02 21.65
CA ALA A 126 -0.51 -27.47 22.38
C ALA A 126 -0.77 -28.98 22.26
N THR A 127 -0.45 -29.59 21.12
CA THR A 127 -0.63 -31.04 20.88
C THR A 127 0.50 -31.88 21.48
N VAL A 128 1.72 -31.35 21.56
CA VAL A 128 2.91 -32.06 22.09
C VAL A 128 3.10 -31.84 23.60
N TRP A 129 2.44 -30.85 24.21
CA TRP A 129 2.51 -30.68 25.66
C TRP A 129 1.78 -31.82 26.37
N PRO A 130 2.46 -32.62 27.22
CA PRO A 130 1.78 -33.63 28.00
C PRO A 130 0.77 -32.93 28.90
N ARG A 131 -0.52 -33.32 28.81
CA ARG A 131 -1.52 -32.94 29.81
C ARG A 131 -0.94 -33.30 31.17
N PRO A 132 -0.92 -32.38 32.16
CA PRO A 132 -0.55 -32.77 33.51
C PRO A 132 -1.45 -33.96 33.87
N PRO A 133 -0.90 -35.09 34.33
CA PRO A 133 -1.74 -36.15 34.85
C PRO A 133 -2.64 -35.50 35.88
N ARG A 134 -3.97 -35.64 35.71
CA ARG A 134 -4.93 -35.25 36.75
C ARG A 134 -4.34 -35.79 38.05
N ALA A 135 -3.92 -34.89 38.94
CA ALA A 135 -3.49 -35.28 40.26
C ALA A 135 -4.60 -36.22 40.76
N LYS A 136 -4.23 -37.45 41.09
CA LYS A 136 -5.12 -38.37 41.79
C LYS A 136 -5.42 -37.73 43.14
N ALA A 137 -6.31 -36.74 43.17
CA ALA A 137 -7.20 -36.58 44.28
C ALA A 137 -8.00 -37.88 44.35
N VAL A 138 -8.11 -38.47 45.54
CA VAL A 138 -8.67 -39.79 45.85
C VAL A 138 -7.66 -40.94 45.80
N ALA A 139 -6.86 -41.04 46.87
CA ALA A 139 -6.84 -42.17 47.80
C ALA A 139 -6.29 -41.58 49.12
N ALA A 140 -7.11 -41.34 50.15
CA ALA A 140 -7.74 -42.32 51.04
C ALA A 140 -6.70 -43.26 51.64
#